data_AF-A0A2N2ZRK1-F1
#
_entry.id   AF-A0A2N2ZRK1-F1
#
_cell.length_a   1.000
_cell.length_b   1.000
_cell.length_c   1.000
_cell.angle_alpha   90.00
_cell.angle_beta   90.00
_cell.angle_gamma   90.00
#
_symmetry.space_group_name_H-M   'P 1'
#
loop_
_entity.id
_entity.type
_entity.pdbx_description
1 polymer ?
#
loop_
_entity_poly.entity_id
_entity_poly.type
_entity_poly.pdbx_seq_one_letter_code
_entity_poly.pdbx_strand_id
1 'polypeptide(L)'
;MNKEIKINTISWIILIALILASFTIAETHNTQLFLVITLLSVIKFLTITFQFVEVKNAHFIWKLISIILIISYIIGVLILY
;
A
#
# COMPACT_ATOMS: atom_id res chain seq x y z
N MET A 1 22.54 -8.40 13.09
CA MET A 1 21.42 -8.63 12.14
C MET A 1 21.68 -7.78 10.91
N ASN A 2 21.67 -8.34 9.69
CA ASN A 2 21.95 -7.58 8.47
C ASN A 2 20.99 -6.40 8.35
N LYS A 3 21.50 -5.26 7.86
CA LYS A 3 20.75 -3.99 7.74
C LYS A 3 19.46 -4.19 6.93
N GLU A 4 19.51 -5.02 5.89
CA GLU A 4 18.35 -5.39 5.06
C GLU A 4 17.28 -6.15 5.85
N ILE A 5 17.68 -7.15 6.65
CA ILE A 5 16.74 -7.90 7.51
C ILE A 5 16.03 -6.96 8.47
N LYS A 6 16.77 -6.00 9.06
CA LYS A 6 16.18 -5.02 9.98
C LYS A 6 15.12 -4.14 9.29
N ILE A 7 15.39 -3.64 8.09
CA ILE A 7 14.43 -2.80 7.36
C ILE A 7 13.23 -3.64 6.92
N ASN A 8 13.44 -4.86 6.41
CA ASN A 8 12.36 -5.77 6.02
C ASN A 8 11.43 -6.08 7.19
N THR A 9 11.98 -6.37 8.37
CA THR A 9 11.18 -6.60 9.58
C THR A 9 10.38 -5.37 9.97
N ILE A 10 10.97 -4.16 9.92
CA ILE A 10 10.26 -2.91 10.23
C ILE A 10 9.12 -2.68 9.23
N SER A 11 9.38 -2.80 7.93
CA SER A 11 8.35 -2.65 6.89
C SER A 11 7.23 -3.67 7.04
N TRP A 12 7.54 -4.90 7.44
CA TRP A 12 6.55 -5.93 7.71
C TRP A 12 5.68 -5.59 8.93
N ILE A 13 6.26 -5.11 10.03
CA ILE A 13 5.51 -4.65 11.21
C ILE A 13 4.59 -3.48 10.84
N ILE A 14 5.08 -2.51 10.06
CA ILE A 14 4.29 -1.38 9.57
C ILE A 14 3.11 -1.88 8.72
N LEU A 15 3.32 -2.84 7.83
CA LEU A 15 2.25 -3.43 7.03
C LEU A 15 1.16 -4.08 7.89
N ILE A 16 1.54 -4.83 8.92
CA ILE A 16 0.59 -5.41 9.86
C ILE A 16 -0.24 -4.32 10.55
N ALA A 17 0.42 -3.27 11.05
CA ALA A 17 -0.27 -2.16 11.69
C ALA A 17 -1.27 -1.48 10.73
N LEU A 18 -0.88 -1.26 9.47
CA LEU A 18 -1.75 -0.68 8.44
C LEU A 18 -2.94 -1.59 8.10
N ILE A 19 -2.75 -2.91 8.10
CA ILE A 19 -3.83 -3.89 7.88
C ILE A 19 -4.81 -3.84 9.05
N LEU A 20 -4.33 -3.89 10.29
CA LEU A 20 -5.17 -3.80 11.48
C LEU A 20 -5.95 -2.49 11.52
N ALA A 21 -5.29 -1.36 11.22
CA ALA A 21 -5.96 -0.06 11.11
C ALA A 21 -7.05 -0.08 10.03
N SER A 22 -6.75 -0.59 8.84
CA SER A 22 -7.73 -0.71 7.75
C SER A 22 -8.94 -1.55 8.16
N PHE A 23 -8.71 -2.67 8.85
CA PHE A 23 -9.76 -3.55 9.37
C PHE A 23 -10.65 -2.83 10.39
N THR A 24 -10.04 -2.19 11.39
CA THR A 24 -10.82 -1.47 12.42
C THR A 24 -11.66 -0.33 11.84
N ILE A 25 -11.17 0.36 10.81
CA ILE A 25 -11.92 1.41 10.12
C ILE A 25 -13.07 0.81 9.31
N ALA A 26 -12.84 -0.30 8.61
CA ALA A 26 -13.88 -0.96 7.80
C ALA A 26 -15.05 -1.46 8.66
N GLU A 27 -14.78 -1.97 9.86
CA GLU A 27 -15.80 -2.42 10.82
C GLU A 27 -16.72 -1.30 11.35
N THR A 28 -16.34 -0.03 11.20
CA THR A 28 -17.23 1.09 11.59
C THR A 28 -18.44 1.24 10.66
N HIS A 29 -18.44 0.56 9.50
CA HIS A 29 -19.44 0.70 8.44
C HIS A 29 -19.70 2.15 7.97
N ASN A 30 -18.84 3.10 8.34
CA ASN A 30 -18.96 4.48 7.92
C ASN A 30 -18.43 4.64 6.49
N THR A 31 -19.37 4.79 5.55
CA THR A 31 -19.06 4.94 4.12
C THR A 31 -18.20 6.15 3.82
N GLN A 32 -18.20 7.20 4.65
CA GLN A 32 -17.37 8.39 4.46
C GLN A 32 -15.87 8.13 4.63
N LEU A 33 -15.49 7.01 5.26
CA LEU A 33 -14.09 6.65 5.50
C LEU A 33 -13.44 5.91 4.32
N PHE A 34 -14.16 5.74 3.19
CA PHE A 34 -13.64 5.07 2.01
C PHE A 34 -12.34 5.70 1.48
N LEU A 35 -12.23 7.04 1.52
CA LEU A 35 -11.01 7.75 1.13
C LEU A 35 -9.82 7.40 2.04
N VAL A 36 -10.05 7.22 3.34
CA VAL A 36 -9.01 6.85 4.30
C VAL A 36 -8.53 5.42 4.03
N ILE A 37 -9.44 4.48 3.81
CA ILE A 37 -9.11 3.08 3.47
C ILE A 37 -8.32 3.01 2.15
N THR A 38 -8.72 3.83 1.18
CA THR A 38 -8.04 3.95 -0.12
C THR A 38 -6.60 4.44 0.05
N LEU A 39 -6.39 5.51 0.82
CA LEU A 39 -5.05 6.03 1.11
C LEU A 39 -4.20 4.99 1.84
N LEU A 40 -4.74 4.32 2.85
CA LEU A 40 -4.04 3.24 3.56
C LEU A 40 -3.64 2.11 2.60
N SER A 41 -4.48 1.79 1.62
CA SER A 41 -4.22 0.74 0.63
C SER A 41 -3.12 1.13 -0.35
N VAL A 42 -3.08 2.39 -0.81
CA VAL A 42 -1.97 2.92 -1.60
C VAL A 42 -0.65 2.88 -0.81
N ILE A 43 -0.66 3.28 0.47
CA ILE A 43 0.54 3.24 1.33
C ILE A 43 1.04 1.80 1.53
N LYS A 44 0.13 0.83 1.76
CA LYS A 44 0.47 -0.60 1.86
C LYS A 44 1.13 -1.08 0.56
N PHE A 45 0.52 -0.77 -0.59
CA PHE A 45 1.07 -1.14 -1.89
C PHE A 45 2.45 -0.54 -2.13
N LEU A 46 2.64 0.75 -1.86
CA LEU A 46 3.94 1.42 -1.98
C LEU A 46 4.99 0.77 -1.08
N THR A 47 4.64 0.45 0.17
CA THR A 47 5.56 -0.22 1.10
C THR A 47 6.05 -1.55 0.54
N ILE A 48 5.15 -2.35 -0.04
CA ILE A 48 5.51 -3.63 -0.64
C ILE A 48 6.38 -3.43 -1.88
N THR A 49 5.95 -2.55 -2.77
CA THR A 49 6.59 -2.32 -4.05
C THR A 49 8.00 -1.70 -3.89
N PHE A 50 8.20 -0.84 -2.88
CA PHE A 50 9.53 -0.29 -2.59
C PHE A 50 10.44 -1.24 -1.82
N GLN A 51 9.93 -1.96 -0.81
CA GLN A 51 10.78 -2.75 0.08
C GLN A 51 10.97 -4.20 -0.36
N PHE A 52 9.91 -4.86 -0.85
CA PHE A 52 9.97 -6.30 -1.17
C PHE A 52 10.15 -6.56 -2.66
N VAL A 53 9.59 -5.71 -3.53
CA VAL A 53 9.79 -5.79 -4.98
C VAL A 53 11.05 -5.01 -5.42
N GLU A 54 11.56 -4.15 -4.53
CA GLU A 54 12.71 -3.27 -4.80
C GLU A 54 12.55 -2.47 -6.10
N VAL A 55 11.36 -1.91 -6.36
CA VAL A 55 11.05 -1.24 -7.62
C VAL A 55 12.03 -0.12 -7.99
N LYS A 56 12.73 0.46 -7.01
CA LYS A 56 13.82 1.42 -7.21
C LYS A 56 14.94 0.88 -8.12
N ASN A 57 15.26 -0.41 -7.95
CA ASN A 57 16.30 -1.14 -8.66
C ASN A 57 15.75 -1.80 -9.94
N ALA A 58 14.43 -1.89 -10.09
CA ALA A 58 13.79 -2.51 -11.23
C ALA A 58 13.87 -1.64 -12.51
N HIS A 59 13.70 -2.31 -13.66
CA HIS A 59 13.59 -1.64 -14.95
C HIS A 59 12.45 -0.61 -14.99
N PHE A 60 12.57 0.36 -15.87
CA PHE A 60 11.60 1.44 -16.04
C PHE A 60 10.16 0.94 -16.23
N ILE A 61 9.99 -0.17 -16.95
CA ILE A 61 8.68 -0.80 -17.19
C ILE A 61 7.98 -1.15 -15.86
N TRP A 62 8.69 -1.71 -14.87
CA TRP A 62 8.11 -2.08 -13.58
C TRP A 62 7.74 -0.87 -12.71
N LYS A 63 8.53 0.20 -12.81
CA LYS A 63 8.20 1.48 -12.17
C LYS A 63 6.91 2.06 -12.75
N LEU A 64 6.79 2.03 -14.09
CA LEU A 64 5.60 2.50 -14.79
C LEU A 64 4.35 1.68 -14.44
N ILE A 65 4.46 0.35 -14.46
CA ILE A 65 3.36 -0.56 -14.09
C ILE A 65 2.86 -0.27 -12.67
N SER A 66 3.78 -0.05 -11.73
CA SER A 66 3.41 0.25 -10.34
C SER A 66 2.61 1.55 -10.22
N ILE A 67 2.99 2.58 -10.98
CA ILE A 67 2.27 3.85 -11.02
C ILE A 67 0.88 3.66 -11.66
N ILE A 68 0.81 2.93 -12.78
CA ILE A 68 -0.45 2.63 -13.47
C ILE A 68 -1.41 1.89 -12.53
N LEU A 69 -0.92 0.93 -11.75
CA LEU A 69 -1.74 0.20 -10.77
C LEU A 69 -2.31 1.11 -9.68
N ILE A 70 -1.53 2.07 -9.18
CA ILE A 70 -2.02 3.04 -8.19
C ILE A 70 -3.10 3.93 -8.79
N ILE A 71 -2.87 4.45 -10.00
CA ILE A 71 -3.82 5.32 -10.69
C ILE A 71 -5.12 4.57 -11.00
N SER A 72 -5.03 3.36 -11.55
CA SER A 72 -6.21 2.56 -11.88
C SER A 72 -7.01 2.18 -10.64
N TYR A 73 -6.34 1.87 -9.53
CA TYR A 73 -6.99 1.60 -8.25
C TYR A 73 -7.74 2.83 -7.73
N ILE A 74 -7.10 4.02 -7.72
CA ILE A 74 -7.74 5.26 -7.26
C ILE A 74 -8.94 5.61 -8.15
N ILE A 75 -8.80 5.51 -9.47
CA ILE A 75 -9.91 5.75 -10.41
C ILE A 75 -11.05 4.78 -10.14
N GLY A 76 -10.75 3.48 -9.96
CA GLY A 76 -11.75 2.47 -9.66
C GLY A 76 -12.52 2.77 -8.39
N VAL A 77 -11.84 3.18 -7.33
CA VAL A 77 -12.49 3.61 -6.08
C VAL A 77 -13.40 4.81 -6.32
N LEU A 78 -12.93 5.87 -6.99
CA LEU A 78 -13.70 7.10 -7.23
C LEU A 78 -14.93 6.90 -8.12
N ILE A 79 -14.94 5.86 -8.95
CA ILE A 79 -16.10 5.51 -9.78
C ILE A 79 -17.14 4.72 -8.99
N LEU A 80 -16.69 3.87 -8.05
CA LEU A 80 -17.55 2.94 -7.32
C LEU A 80 -18.13 3.52 -6.02
N TYR A 81 -17.48 4.51 -5.43
CA TYR A 81 -17.82 5.13 -4.14
C TYR A 81 -17.90 6.65 -4.27
#